data_AF-A0AAD5UJN2-F1
#
_entry.id   AF-A0AAD5UJN2-F1
#
_cell.length_a   1.000
_cell.length_b   1.000
_cell.length_c   1.000
_cell.angle_alpha   90.00
_cell.angle_beta   90.00
_cell.angle_gamma   90.00
#
_symmetry.space_group_name_H-M   'P 1'
#
loop_
_entity.id
_entity.type
_entity.pdbx_description
1 polymer ?
#
loop_
_entity_poly.entity_id
_entity_poly.type
_entity_poly.pdbx_seq_one_letter_code
_entity_poly.pdbx_strand_id
1 'polypeptide(L)'
;MEITTNSTTENTSSCGTGIFQNTCGVDGKSLGIPNIVFGLMMTILIVVLITIALLTYRYMKNKKSISSRRESFRPKSFVKTDMSDQPVMRVTSRYEPKMVDELQLNPNDQIVMIESYDDGWAFGRNIETGVEGTFPLVCTTLERKEV
;
A
#
# COMPACT_ATOMS: atom_id res chain seq x y z
N MET A 1 66.26 -66.01 -5.56
CA MET A 1 65.40 -64.85 -5.25
C MET A 1 65.55 -64.58 -3.77
N GLU A 2 66.24 -63.49 -3.47
CA GLU A 2 66.74 -63.14 -2.13
C GLU A 2 65.60 -62.72 -1.20
N ILE A 3 65.74 -63.13 0.06
CA ILE A 3 64.75 -62.95 1.13
C ILE A 3 65.00 -61.61 1.83
N THR A 4 63.90 -60.90 2.02
CA THR A 4 63.72 -59.50 2.43
C THR A 4 64.19 -59.16 3.85
N THR A 5 64.73 -57.95 3.98
CA THR A 5 65.21 -57.25 5.17
C THR A 5 64.09 -56.70 6.08
N ASN A 6 64.16 -57.08 7.35
CA ASN A 6 64.16 -56.31 8.61
C ASN A 6 63.43 -54.96 8.78
N SER A 7 62.84 -54.87 9.99
CA SER A 7 62.63 -53.71 10.89
C SER A 7 61.43 -52.78 10.70
N THR A 8 60.44 -52.95 11.60
CA THR A 8 59.36 -52.01 11.89
C THR A 8 59.52 -51.51 13.33
N THR A 9 59.74 -50.21 13.50
CA THR A 9 59.67 -49.49 14.78
C THR A 9 58.26 -49.00 15.06
N GLU A 10 57.96 -48.99 16.36
CA GLU A 10 56.74 -48.59 17.06
C GLU A 10 56.28 -47.15 16.73
N ASN A 11 55.02 -46.82 17.03
CA ASN A 11 54.68 -45.75 17.99
C ASN A 11 53.17 -45.69 18.26
N THR A 12 52.89 -45.31 19.51
CA THR A 12 51.67 -45.39 20.30
C THR A 12 50.58 -44.38 19.90
N SER A 13 49.30 -44.76 20.05
CA SER A 13 48.20 -43.79 20.17
C SER A 13 47.06 -44.29 21.06
N SER A 14 46.68 -43.40 21.97
CA SER A 14 45.85 -43.54 23.16
C SER A 14 44.34 -43.71 22.92
N CYS A 15 43.75 -44.57 23.76
CA CYS A 15 42.44 -44.59 24.42
C CYS A 15 41.36 -43.54 24.10
N GLY A 16 40.10 -43.99 23.93
CA GLY A 16 38.89 -43.15 24.05
C GLY A 16 37.58 -43.92 23.83
N THR A 17 36.84 -44.15 24.92
CA THR A 17 35.65 -45.01 25.11
C THR A 17 34.39 -44.63 24.32
N GLY A 18 33.65 -45.63 23.85
CA GLY A 18 32.32 -45.49 23.24
C GLY A 18 31.18 -45.38 24.27
N ILE A 19 30.20 -44.55 23.94
CA ILE A 19 28.84 -44.63 24.48
C ILE A 19 27.89 -44.65 23.28
N PHE A 20 27.31 -45.81 23.04
CA PHE A 20 26.27 -46.06 22.05
C PHE A 20 24.94 -45.66 22.69
N GLN A 21 24.33 -44.57 22.25
CA GLN A 21 22.92 -44.28 22.55
C GLN A 21 22.11 -44.46 21.27
N ASN A 22 21.34 -45.55 21.28
CA ASN A 22 20.25 -45.83 20.36
C ASN A 22 19.16 -44.76 20.55
N THR A 23 18.82 -44.01 19.50
CA THR A 23 17.49 -43.39 19.41
C THR A 23 16.88 -43.71 18.05
N CYS A 24 15.66 -44.21 18.15
CA CYS A 24 14.80 -44.71 17.09
C CYS A 24 14.44 -43.62 16.08
N GLY A 25 14.41 -44.03 14.81
CA GLY A 25 13.99 -43.21 13.68
C GLY A 25 12.54 -42.76 13.82
N VAL A 26 12.38 -41.45 13.99
CA VAL A 26 11.28 -40.73 13.36
C VAL A 26 11.77 -40.39 11.97
N ASP A 27 11.18 -41.01 10.95
CA ASP A 27 11.39 -40.66 9.53
C ASP A 27 10.75 -39.30 9.23
N GLY A 28 11.14 -38.26 9.98
CA GLY A 28 11.07 -36.91 9.49
C GLY A 28 12.03 -36.87 8.33
N LYS A 29 11.49 -36.83 7.11
CA LYS A 29 12.24 -36.36 5.95
C LYS A 29 12.73 -34.96 6.32
N SER A 30 13.91 -34.89 6.95
CA SER A 30 14.75 -33.71 7.00
C SER A 30 15.04 -33.45 5.55
N LEU A 31 14.10 -32.77 4.90
CA LEU A 31 14.25 -32.28 3.56
C LEU A 31 15.32 -31.22 3.73
N GLY A 32 16.57 -31.66 3.64
CA GLY A 32 17.77 -30.86 3.77
C GLY A 32 17.78 -29.92 2.58
N ILE A 33 16.98 -28.86 2.70
CA ILE A 33 17.01 -27.75 1.75
C ILE A 33 18.41 -27.17 1.92
N PRO A 34 19.30 -27.31 0.92
CA PRO A 34 20.66 -26.86 1.06
C PRO A 34 20.64 -25.37 1.41
N ASN A 35 21.57 -24.91 2.24
CA ASN A 35 21.63 -23.50 2.69
C ASN A 35 21.56 -22.50 1.52
N ILE A 36 21.97 -22.92 0.33
CA ILE A 36 21.85 -22.19 -0.94
C ILE A 36 20.37 -21.90 -1.30
N VAL A 37 19.48 -22.88 -1.18
CA VAL A 37 18.05 -22.71 -1.50
C VAL A 37 17.36 -21.84 -0.45
N PHE A 38 17.74 -21.96 0.82
CA PHE A 38 17.24 -21.03 1.85
C PHE A 38 17.68 -19.59 1.55
N GLY A 39 18.94 -19.38 1.12
CA GLY A 39 19.44 -18.09 0.67
C GLY A 39 18.63 -17.53 -0.51
N LEU A 40 18.38 -18.34 -1.54
CA LEU A 40 17.58 -17.93 -2.71
C LEU A 40 16.15 -17.55 -2.30
N MET A 41 15.50 -18.34 -1.46
CA MET A 41 14.14 -18.04 -0.98
C MET A 41 14.08 -16.75 -0.16
N MET A 42 15.07 -16.51 0.71
CA MET A 42 15.15 -15.28 1.49
C MET A 42 15.43 -14.07 0.62
N THR A 43 16.29 -14.19 -0.41
CA THR A 43 16.52 -13.09 -1.35
C THR A 43 15.27 -12.75 -2.16
N ILE A 44 14.53 -13.75 -2.62
CA ILE A 44 13.26 -13.55 -3.35
C ILE A 44 12.23 -12.88 -2.43
N LEU A 45 12.11 -13.35 -1.18
CA LEU A 45 11.18 -12.76 -0.20
C LEU A 45 11.51 -11.29 0.07
N ILE A 46 12.79 -10.97 0.28
CA ILE A 46 13.24 -9.59 0.52
C ILE A 46 12.95 -8.70 -0.70
N VAL A 47 13.24 -9.18 -1.92
CA VAL A 47 12.93 -8.44 -3.16
C VAL A 47 11.43 -8.21 -3.31
N VAL A 48 10.60 -9.20 -3.01
CA VAL A 48 9.13 -9.06 -3.05
C VAL A 48 8.64 -8.04 -2.01
N LEU A 49 9.17 -8.07 -0.79
CA LEU A 49 8.82 -7.07 0.24
C LEU A 49 9.26 -5.66 -0.15
N ILE A 50 10.47 -5.50 -0.69
CA ILE A 50 10.97 -4.20 -1.17
C ILE A 50 10.13 -3.71 -2.36
N THR A 51 9.78 -4.57 -3.31
CA THR A 51 8.94 -4.17 -4.46
C THR A 51 7.54 -3.78 -4.02
N ILE A 52 6.89 -4.53 -3.12
CA ILE A 52 5.59 -4.14 -2.54
C ILE A 52 5.71 -2.83 -1.75
N ALA A 53 6.76 -2.66 -0.95
CA ALA A 53 7.01 -1.40 -0.22
C ALA A 53 7.23 -0.22 -1.18
N LEU A 54 7.96 -0.41 -2.28
CA LEU A 54 8.17 0.62 -3.29
C LEU A 54 6.89 0.92 -4.08
N LEU A 55 6.11 -0.10 -4.43
CA LEU A 55 4.82 0.06 -5.11
C LEU A 55 3.81 0.78 -4.21
N THR A 56 3.71 0.39 -2.94
CA THR A 56 2.84 1.07 -1.96
C THR A 56 3.32 2.49 -1.66
N TYR A 57 4.64 2.71 -1.57
CA TYR A 57 5.22 4.05 -1.44
C TYR A 57 4.96 4.91 -2.67
N ARG A 58 5.11 4.37 -3.89
CA ARG A 58 4.79 5.06 -5.16
C ARG A 58 3.31 5.35 -5.26
N TYR A 59 2.47 4.40 -4.90
CA TYR A 59 1.02 4.55 -4.84
C TYR A 59 0.62 5.66 -3.85
N MET A 60 1.22 5.67 -2.66
CA MET A 60 1.01 6.73 -1.66
C MET A 60 1.58 8.08 -2.07
N LYS A 61 2.75 8.13 -2.75
CA LYS A 61 3.32 9.37 -3.29
C LYS A 61 2.46 9.91 -4.43
N ASN A 62 1.89 9.04 -5.27
CA ASN A 62 0.98 9.42 -6.35
C ASN A 62 -0.37 9.91 -5.79
N LYS A 63 -0.89 9.25 -4.75
CA LYS A 63 -2.03 9.74 -3.97
C LYS A 63 -1.70 11.09 -3.32
N LYS A 64 -0.47 11.25 -2.80
CA LYS A 64 0.04 12.52 -2.29
C LYS A 64 0.26 13.56 -3.37
N SER A 65 0.56 13.23 -4.63
CA SER A 65 0.68 14.21 -5.72
C SER A 65 -0.68 14.59 -6.31
N ILE A 66 -1.65 13.67 -6.30
CA ILE A 66 -3.06 13.96 -6.56
C ILE A 66 -3.62 14.84 -5.43
N SER A 67 -3.28 14.57 -4.17
CA SER A 67 -3.65 15.43 -3.03
C SER A 67 -2.81 16.70 -2.91
N SER A 68 -1.56 16.72 -3.41
CA SER A 68 -0.65 17.87 -3.36
C SER A 68 -0.83 18.80 -4.55
N ARG A 69 -1.32 18.30 -5.70
CA ARG A 69 -1.82 19.16 -6.78
C ARG A 69 -3.05 19.95 -6.34
N ARG A 70 -3.89 19.37 -5.45
CA ARG A 70 -4.94 20.11 -4.71
C ARG A 70 -4.38 21.14 -3.73
N GLU A 71 -3.14 20.99 -3.27
CA GLU A 71 -2.55 21.89 -2.28
C GLU A 71 -1.80 23.08 -2.91
N SER A 72 -1.35 22.96 -4.16
CA SER A 72 -0.68 24.04 -4.91
C SER A 72 -1.62 25.08 -5.52
N PHE A 73 -2.92 24.79 -5.61
CA PHE A 73 -3.97 25.77 -5.95
C PHE A 73 -4.70 26.28 -4.71
N ARG A 74 -4.15 26.10 -3.50
CA ARG A 74 -4.66 26.82 -2.31
C ARG A 74 -4.30 28.30 -2.42
N PRO A 75 -5.26 29.23 -2.54
CA PRO A 75 -5.03 30.54 -1.95
C PRO A 75 -4.76 30.34 -0.46
N LYS A 76 -3.65 30.91 0.02
CA LYS A 76 -3.29 30.96 1.45
C LYS A 76 -4.32 31.79 2.21
N SER A 77 -5.41 31.16 2.65
CA SER A 77 -6.13 31.44 3.90
C SER A 77 -7.42 30.60 3.94
N PHE A 78 -7.29 29.29 4.16
CA PHE A 78 -8.41 28.52 4.67
C PHE A 78 -8.57 28.90 6.15
N VAL A 79 -9.27 30.00 6.40
CA VAL A 79 -9.87 30.24 7.70
C VAL A 79 -10.76 29.02 7.95
N LYS A 80 -10.63 28.39 9.11
CA LYS A 80 -11.68 27.48 9.59
C LYS A 80 -12.90 28.34 9.92
N THR A 81 -13.55 28.89 8.91
CA THR A 81 -14.92 29.34 9.06
C THR A 81 -15.73 28.07 9.29
N ASP A 82 -16.58 28.16 10.29
CA ASP A 82 -17.56 27.14 10.66
C ASP A 82 -18.19 26.53 9.39
N MET A 83 -18.55 25.24 9.40
CA MET A 83 -19.13 24.53 8.25
C MET A 83 -20.39 25.21 7.68
N SER A 84 -20.91 26.21 8.39
CA SER A 84 -22.01 27.09 8.03
C SER A 84 -21.73 28.10 6.90
N ASP A 85 -20.47 28.38 6.54
CA ASP A 85 -20.12 29.40 5.53
C ASP A 85 -19.75 28.84 4.15
N GLN A 86 -19.82 27.51 3.97
CA GLN A 86 -19.53 26.91 2.67
C GLN A 86 -20.69 27.16 1.69
N PRO A 87 -20.41 27.52 0.42
CA PRO A 87 -21.45 27.75 -0.58
C PRO A 87 -22.24 26.47 -0.84
N VAL A 88 -23.56 26.57 -0.66
CA VAL A 88 -24.49 25.50 -1.03
C VAL A 88 -24.86 25.66 -2.49
N MET A 89 -24.72 24.60 -3.25
CA MET A 89 -25.06 24.51 -4.65
C MET A 89 -26.30 23.65 -4.79
N ARG A 90 -27.28 24.11 -5.57
CA ARG A 90 -28.44 23.33 -5.96
C ARG A 90 -28.17 22.63 -7.28
N VAL A 91 -28.42 21.34 -7.36
CA VAL A 91 -28.29 20.57 -8.60
C VAL A 91 -29.44 20.92 -9.55
N THR A 92 -29.11 21.38 -10.76
CA THR A 92 -30.07 21.71 -11.81
C THR A 92 -30.22 20.61 -12.84
N SER A 93 -29.17 19.81 -13.03
CA SER A 93 -29.11 18.74 -14.04
C SER A 93 -28.56 17.45 -13.46
N ARG A 94 -29.11 16.32 -13.88
CA ARG A 94 -28.62 15.00 -13.48
C ARG A 94 -27.22 14.76 -14.04
N TYR A 95 -26.34 14.19 -13.21
CA TYR A 95 -25.01 13.74 -13.63
C TYR A 95 -24.76 12.32 -13.13
N GLU A 96 -24.40 11.43 -14.06
CA GLU A 96 -24.06 10.04 -13.75
C GLU A 96 -22.53 9.90 -13.71
N PRO A 97 -21.96 9.43 -12.57
CA PRO A 97 -20.52 9.27 -12.40
C PRO A 97 -19.90 8.33 -13.45
N LYS A 98 -18.79 8.76 -14.04
CA LYS A 98 -17.97 7.93 -14.93
C LYS A 98 -16.81 7.27 -14.19
N MET A 99 -16.36 7.88 -13.10
CA MET A 99 -15.28 7.42 -12.25
C MET A 99 -15.73 7.30 -10.79
N VAL A 100 -15.00 6.52 -10.00
CA VAL A 100 -15.35 6.24 -8.60
C VAL A 100 -15.21 7.46 -7.67
N ASP A 101 -14.46 8.47 -8.09
CA ASP A 101 -14.25 9.72 -7.36
C ASP A 101 -15.20 10.84 -7.82
N GLU A 102 -16.12 10.55 -8.73
CA GLU A 102 -17.16 11.47 -9.16
C GLU A 102 -18.44 11.30 -8.32
N LEU A 103 -19.12 12.42 -8.05
CA LEU A 103 -20.35 12.48 -7.27
C LEU A 103 -21.56 12.37 -8.18
N GLN A 104 -22.49 11.48 -7.84
CA GLN A 104 -23.78 11.39 -8.52
C GLN A 104 -24.62 12.62 -8.16
N LEU A 105 -25.17 13.29 -9.18
CA LEU A 105 -26.02 14.44 -8.99
C LEU A 105 -27.45 14.10 -9.41
N ASN A 106 -28.42 14.25 -8.51
CA ASN A 106 -29.83 14.23 -8.84
C ASN A 106 -30.42 15.65 -8.80
N PRO A 107 -31.28 16.02 -9.76
CA PRO A 107 -31.90 17.35 -9.76
C PRO A 107 -32.59 17.64 -8.43
N ASN A 108 -32.41 18.87 -7.95
CA ASN A 108 -32.86 19.40 -6.66
C ASN A 108 -32.05 19.01 -5.43
N ASP A 109 -31.07 18.11 -5.53
CA ASP A 109 -30.14 17.84 -4.44
C ASP A 109 -29.36 19.10 -4.06
N GLN A 110 -28.98 19.19 -2.79
CA GLN A 110 -28.11 20.23 -2.28
C GLN A 110 -26.71 19.68 -2.04
N ILE A 111 -25.71 20.35 -2.60
CA ILE A 111 -24.30 20.00 -2.49
C ILE A 111 -23.57 21.13 -1.78
N VAL A 112 -22.86 20.81 -0.71
CA VAL A 112 -21.87 21.74 -0.13
C VAL A 112 -20.64 21.71 -1.02
N MET A 113 -20.34 22.83 -1.69
CA MET A 113 -19.12 22.94 -2.49
C MET A 113 -17.95 23.26 -1.56
N ILE A 114 -16.99 22.36 -1.51
CA ILE A 114 -15.79 22.46 -0.65
C ILE A 114 -14.66 23.12 -1.42
N GLU A 115 -14.52 22.80 -2.71
CA GLU A 115 -13.47 23.34 -3.57
C GLU A 115 -13.99 23.43 -5.01
N SER A 116 -13.63 24.48 -5.73
CA SER A 116 -13.90 24.63 -7.16
C SER A 116 -12.58 24.65 -7.93
N TYR A 117 -12.57 24.08 -9.13
CA TYR A 117 -11.43 24.02 -10.02
C TYR A 117 -11.65 24.90 -11.26
N ASP A 118 -10.57 25.41 -11.85
CA ASP A 118 -10.61 26.34 -13.00
C ASP A 118 -11.06 25.67 -14.31
N ASP A 119 -11.20 24.35 -14.33
CA ASP A 119 -11.64 23.55 -15.48
C ASP A 119 -13.16 23.30 -15.52
N GLY A 120 -13.91 23.94 -14.63
CA GLY A 120 -15.37 23.82 -14.54
C GLY A 120 -15.85 22.64 -13.69
N TRP A 121 -14.95 22.01 -12.93
CA TRP A 121 -15.29 21.00 -11.94
C TRP A 121 -15.24 21.55 -10.52
N ALA A 122 -15.90 20.88 -9.60
CA ALA A 122 -15.83 21.15 -8.17
C ALA A 122 -15.79 19.85 -7.38
N PHE A 123 -15.23 19.92 -6.18
CA PHE A 123 -15.32 18.89 -5.15
C PHE A 123 -16.29 19.34 -4.07
N GLY A 124 -17.17 18.43 -3.66
CA GLY A 124 -18.16 18.74 -2.65
C GLY A 124 -18.81 17.50 -2.06
N ARG A 125 -19.81 17.76 -1.23
CA ARG A 125 -20.54 16.73 -0.49
C ARG A 125 -22.04 16.91 -0.68
N ASN A 126 -22.72 15.85 -1.08
CA ASN A 126 -24.18 15.84 -1.09
C ASN A 126 -24.70 15.85 0.36
N ILE A 127 -25.60 16.80 0.67
CA ILE A 127 -26.13 16.99 2.03
C ILE A 127 -27.01 15.81 2.46
N GLU A 128 -27.78 15.25 1.52
CA GLU A 128 -28.74 14.18 1.81
C GLU A 128 -28.04 12.84 1.99
N THR A 129 -27.12 12.51 1.09
CA THR A 129 -26.44 11.20 1.10
C THR A 129 -25.15 11.21 1.93
N GLY A 130 -24.60 12.39 2.22
CA GLY A 130 -23.30 12.56 2.88
C GLY A 130 -22.11 12.15 2.01
N VAL A 131 -22.34 11.71 0.77
CA VAL A 131 -21.29 11.23 -0.15
C VAL A 131 -20.51 12.41 -0.71
N GLU A 132 -19.19 12.23 -0.79
CA GLU A 132 -18.26 13.21 -1.35
C GLU A 132 -17.75 12.76 -2.71
N GLY A 133 -17.50 13.73 -3.58
CA GLY A 133 -16.89 13.47 -4.87
C GLY A 133 -16.74 14.73 -5.71
N THR A 134 -16.19 14.54 -6.89
CA THR A 134 -16.04 15.59 -7.90
C THR A 134 -17.26 15.65 -8.80
N PHE A 135 -17.68 16.84 -9.19
CA PHE A 135 -18.84 17.03 -10.05
C PHE A 135 -18.67 18.24 -10.95
N PRO A 136 -19.32 18.27 -12.12
CA PRO A 136 -19.25 19.40 -13.03
C PRO A 136 -20.11 20.57 -12.52
N LEU A 137 -19.53 21.77 -12.45
CA LEU A 137 -20.20 23.00 -11.99
C LEU A 137 -21.36 23.40 -12.91
N VAL A 138 -21.31 23.05 -14.20
CA VAL A 138 -22.40 23.34 -15.15
C VAL A 138 -23.72 22.67 -14.77
N CYS A 139 -23.68 21.60 -13.97
CA CYS A 139 -24.86 20.90 -13.50
C CYS A 139 -25.44 21.49 -12.20
N THR A 140 -24.85 22.55 -11.66
CA THR A 140 -25.26 23.15 -10.40
C THR A 140 -25.40 24.66 -10.50
N THR A 141 -26.14 25.26 -9.57
CA THR A 141 -26.27 26.71 -9.42
C THR A 141 -26.07 27.10 -7.97
N LEU A 142 -25.48 28.27 -7.72
CA LEU A 142 -25.24 28.75 -6.36
C LEU A 142 -26.58 29.10 -5.69
N GLU A 143 -26.84 28.48 -4.55
CA GLU A 143 -28.00 28.79 -3.73
C GLU A 143 -27.64 29.92 -2.76
N ARG A 144 -27.93 31.16 -3.15
CA ARG A 144 -27.78 32.32 -2.27
C ARG A 144 -28.96 32.32 -1.29
N LYS A 145 -28.69 32.20 0.01
CA LYS A 145 -29.70 32.51 1.03
C LYS A 145 -29.98 34.02 0.96
N GLU A 146 -31.17 34.39 0.50
CA GLU A 146 -31.67 35.75 0.70
C GLU A 146 -31.91 35.94 2.19
N VAL A 147 -31.33 37.01 2.74
CA VAL A 147 -31.46 37.43 4.15
C VAL A 147 -32.59 38.42 4.28
#